data_AF-A0A7W7SL19-F1
#
_entry.id   AF-A0A7W7SL19-F1
#
_cell.length_a   1.000
_cell.length_b   1.000
_cell.length_c   1.000
_cell.angle_alpha   90.00
_cell.angle_beta   90.00
_cell.angle_gamma   90.00
#
_symmetry.space_group_name_H-M   'P 1'
#
loop_
_entity.id
_entity.type
_entity.pdbx_description
1 polymer ?
#
loop_
_entity_poly.entity_id
_entity_poly.type
_entity_poly.pdbx_seq_one_letter_code
_entity_poly.pdbx_strand_id
1 'polypeptide(L)'
;MSGSTKVDRTAGRFGAVQLVAIEATAMAGAAAYMLTPALGGIVVGTALLIAIGVLCRVRGRWVYETLGTRSRLVRRRRATRRAARQTAELAMRDTTPDPRLVAVAPGLTVTTVPHRSGAFGVGQDPLGWFAAVAVLPTPAVSGGGGVQIRPSRLAELAAEPALPASSIQLVVRHRPLPAATLHPESACAASYRELQEAAAQVPVHREVWLATRLNPRLADGSTAWSDQDQADWNRDTDAPPSIIGTHDAL
;
A
#
# COMPACT_ATOMS: atom_id res chain seq x y z
N MET A 1 -0.13 6.83 -36.15
CA MET A 1 0.02 5.36 -36.06
C MET A 1 0.02 4.99 -34.59
N SER A 2 -1.12 4.49 -34.08
CA SER A 2 -1.32 4.18 -32.65
C SER A 2 -0.89 2.75 -32.38
N GLY A 3 0.25 2.58 -31.72
CA GLY A 3 0.76 1.28 -31.29
C GLY A 3 -0.08 0.73 -30.14
N SER A 4 -1.08 -0.10 -30.45
CA SER A 4 -1.80 -0.90 -29.46
C SER A 4 -0.82 -1.89 -28.83
N THR A 5 -0.29 -1.54 -27.67
CA THR A 5 0.44 -2.49 -26.82
C THR A 5 -0.57 -3.54 -26.35
N LYS A 6 -0.60 -4.69 -27.03
CA LYS A 6 -1.24 -5.90 -26.53
C LYS A 6 -0.59 -6.20 -25.17
N VAL A 7 -1.33 -5.92 -24.10
CA VAL A 7 -0.98 -6.42 -22.77
C VAL A 7 -1.08 -7.92 -22.86
N ASP A 8 0.07 -8.60 -22.95
CA ASP A 8 0.14 -10.04 -22.84
C ASP A 8 -0.44 -10.41 -21.49
N ARG A 9 -1.68 -10.90 -21.52
CA ARG A 9 -2.33 -11.52 -20.37
C ARG A 9 -1.64 -12.86 -20.21
N THR A 10 -0.47 -12.86 -19.57
CA THR A 10 0.21 -14.08 -19.13
C THR A 10 -0.83 -14.95 -18.46
N ALA A 11 -1.20 -16.03 -19.15
CA ALA A 11 -2.12 -16.99 -18.61
C ALA A 11 -1.50 -17.52 -17.32
N GLY A 12 -2.23 -17.43 -16.20
CA GLY A 12 -1.76 -17.95 -14.92
C GLY A 12 -1.29 -19.39 -15.13
N ARG A 13 0.00 -19.62 -14.91
CA ARG A 13 0.67 -20.90 -15.18
C ARG A 13 -0.10 -22.03 -14.53
N PHE A 14 -0.14 -23.18 -15.19
CA PHE A 14 -0.65 -24.39 -14.58
C PHE A 14 0.18 -24.65 -13.31
N GLY A 15 -0.49 -24.65 -12.15
CA GLY A 15 0.16 -24.62 -10.85
C GLY A 15 -0.01 -25.91 -10.08
N ALA A 16 0.83 -26.12 -9.05
CA ALA A 16 0.77 -27.30 -8.18
C ALA A 16 -0.64 -27.61 -7.63
N VAL A 17 -1.45 -26.57 -7.38
CA VAL A 17 -2.83 -26.71 -6.89
C VAL A 17 -3.72 -27.52 -7.86
N GLN A 18 -3.52 -27.37 -9.16
CA GLN A 18 -4.33 -28.07 -10.17
C GLN A 18 -3.91 -29.53 -10.33
N LEU A 19 -2.61 -29.80 -10.23
CA LEU A 19 -2.08 -31.16 -10.20
C LEU A 19 -2.62 -31.91 -8.98
N VAL A 20 -2.54 -31.31 -7.80
CA VAL A 20 -3.07 -31.88 -6.54
C VAL A 20 -4.58 -32.10 -6.62
N ALA A 21 -5.34 -31.18 -7.25
CA ALA A 21 -6.78 -31.36 -7.42
C ALA A 21 -7.11 -32.54 -8.35
N ILE A 22 -6.37 -32.74 -9.43
CA ILE A 22 -6.52 -33.88 -10.33
C ILE A 22 -6.19 -35.19 -9.59
N GLU A 23 -5.05 -35.22 -8.88
CA GLU A 23 -4.61 -36.38 -8.12
C GLU A 23 -5.61 -36.77 -7.02
N ALA A 24 -6.09 -35.78 -6.24
CA ALA A 24 -7.12 -35.99 -5.23
C ALA A 24 -8.44 -36.50 -5.84
N THR A 25 -8.82 -36.01 -7.02
CA THR A 25 -10.02 -36.48 -7.72
C THR A 25 -9.88 -37.93 -8.18
N ALA A 26 -8.69 -38.31 -8.69
CA ALA A 26 -8.40 -39.68 -9.07
C ALA A 26 -8.43 -40.63 -7.85
N MET A 27 -7.81 -40.23 -6.72
CA MET A 27 -7.84 -41.01 -5.48
C MET A 27 -9.26 -41.16 -4.92
N ALA A 28 -10.07 -40.09 -4.96
CA ALA A 28 -11.46 -40.12 -4.54
C ALA A 28 -12.30 -41.08 -5.41
N GLY A 29 -12.06 -41.09 -6.73
CA GLY A 29 -12.68 -42.05 -7.65
C GLY A 29 -12.29 -43.49 -7.34
N ALA A 30 -11.02 -43.76 -7.04
CA ALA A 30 -10.56 -45.08 -6.65
C ALA A 30 -11.16 -45.55 -5.32
N ALA A 31 -11.22 -44.67 -4.32
CA ALA A 31 -11.83 -44.96 -3.02
C ALA A 31 -13.35 -45.20 -3.12
N ALA A 32 -14.04 -44.49 -4.03
CA ALA A 32 -15.47 -44.67 -4.26
C ALA A 32 -15.83 -46.09 -4.73
N TYR A 33 -14.91 -46.81 -5.36
CA TYR A 33 -15.10 -48.20 -5.78
C TYR A 33 -15.24 -49.16 -4.60
N MET A 34 -14.69 -48.81 -3.43
CA MET A 34 -14.77 -49.63 -2.21
C MET A 34 -15.98 -49.31 -1.33
N LEU A 35 -16.78 -48.32 -1.72
CA LEU A 35 -17.93 -47.82 -0.95
C LEU A 35 -19.25 -48.36 -1.50
N THR A 36 -20.31 -48.28 -0.69
CA THR A 36 -21.67 -48.53 -1.20
C THR A 36 -22.01 -47.52 -2.30
N PRO A 37 -22.85 -47.87 -3.30
CA PRO A 37 -23.12 -47.00 -4.45
C PRO A 37 -23.58 -45.58 -4.08
N ALA A 38 -24.38 -45.47 -3.00
CA ALA A 38 -24.85 -44.19 -2.49
C ALA A 38 -23.71 -43.30 -1.97
N LEU A 39 -22.78 -43.86 -1.19
CA LEU A 39 -21.64 -43.11 -0.65
C LEU A 39 -20.60 -42.82 -1.73
N GLY A 40 -20.37 -43.77 -2.64
CA GLY A 40 -19.48 -43.57 -3.79
C GLY A 40 -19.91 -42.39 -4.66
N GLY A 41 -21.21 -42.27 -4.95
CA GLY A 41 -21.76 -41.13 -5.70
C GLY A 41 -21.49 -39.77 -5.05
N ILE A 42 -21.62 -39.67 -3.72
CA ILE A 42 -21.35 -38.43 -2.98
C ILE A 42 -19.86 -38.06 -3.05
N VAL A 43 -18.97 -39.03 -2.87
CA VAL A 43 -17.51 -38.81 -2.91
C VAL A 43 -17.07 -38.36 -4.30
N VAL A 44 -17.52 -39.03 -5.36
CA VAL A 44 -17.19 -38.64 -6.75
C VAL A 44 -17.79 -37.27 -7.09
N GLY A 45 -19.04 -37.02 -6.71
CA GLY A 45 -19.70 -35.73 -6.97
C GLY A 45 -19.00 -34.56 -6.28
N THR A 46 -18.60 -34.72 -5.02
CA THR A 46 -17.85 -33.69 -4.29
C THR A 46 -16.46 -33.47 -4.87
N ALA A 47 -15.73 -34.53 -5.21
CA ALA A 47 -14.43 -34.42 -5.85
C ALA A 47 -14.50 -33.68 -7.21
N LEU A 48 -15.50 -34.01 -8.03
CA LEU A 48 -15.71 -33.35 -9.33
C LEU A 48 -16.03 -31.86 -9.16
N LEU A 49 -16.87 -31.48 -8.19
CA LEU A 49 -17.16 -30.08 -7.90
C LEU A 49 -15.90 -29.30 -7.46
N ILE A 50 -15.03 -29.92 -6.68
CA ILE A 50 -13.74 -29.33 -6.28
C ILE A 50 -12.85 -29.16 -7.51
N ALA A 51 -12.72 -30.19 -8.36
CA ALA A 51 -11.94 -30.13 -9.58
C ALA A 51 -12.43 -29.02 -10.51
N ILE A 52 -13.75 -28.93 -10.74
CA ILE A 52 -14.38 -27.84 -11.50
C ILE A 52 -14.04 -26.50 -10.85
N GLY A 53 -14.18 -26.35 -9.53
CA GLY A 53 -13.84 -25.11 -8.83
C GLY A 53 -12.38 -24.69 -8.95
N VAL A 54 -11.44 -25.64 -9.06
CA VAL A 54 -10.00 -25.37 -9.21
C VAL A 54 -9.61 -25.11 -10.67
N LEU A 55 -10.22 -25.83 -11.61
CA LEU A 55 -9.91 -25.79 -13.04
C LEU A 55 -10.75 -24.77 -13.82
N CYS A 56 -11.86 -24.27 -13.25
CA CYS A 56 -12.65 -23.25 -13.92
C CYS A 56 -11.95 -21.89 -13.89
N ARG A 57 -12.04 -21.21 -15.03
CA ARG A 57 -11.48 -19.89 -15.25
C ARG A 57 -12.59 -18.90 -15.52
N VAL A 58 -12.64 -17.82 -14.73
CA VAL A 58 -13.63 -16.76 -14.89
C VAL A 58 -12.89 -15.47 -15.19
N ARG A 59 -13.18 -14.86 -16.35
CA ARG A 59 -12.56 -13.60 -16.81
C ARG A 59 -11.02 -13.65 -16.85
N GLY A 60 -10.47 -14.80 -17.24
CA GLY A 60 -9.01 -14.99 -17.36
C GLY A 60 -8.28 -15.23 -16.03
N ARG A 61 -8.97 -15.28 -14.90
CA ARG A 61 -8.41 -15.64 -13.58
C ARG A 61 -8.97 -16.97 -13.09
N TRP A 62 -8.21 -17.71 -12.30
CA TRP A 62 -8.70 -18.96 -11.72
C TRP A 62 -9.69 -18.66 -10.59
N VAL A 63 -10.73 -19.47 -10.43
CA VAL A 63 -11.79 -19.24 -9.42
C VAL A 63 -11.20 -19.23 -8.00
N TYR A 64 -10.25 -20.11 -7.71
CA TYR A 64 -9.58 -20.14 -6.40
C TYR A 64 -8.81 -18.85 -6.08
N GLU A 65 -8.21 -18.18 -7.07
CA GLU A 65 -7.53 -16.89 -6.89
C GLU A 65 -8.53 -15.78 -6.55
N THR A 66 -9.69 -15.82 -7.20
CA THR A 66 -10.78 -14.86 -6.96
C THR A 66 -11.36 -15.06 -5.56
N LEU A 67 -11.55 -16.31 -5.13
CA LEU A 67 -12.01 -16.63 -3.77
C LEU A 67 -10.94 -16.30 -2.72
N GLY A 68 -9.67 -16.54 -3.01
CA GLY A 68 -8.55 -16.18 -2.13
C GLY A 68 -8.44 -14.66 -1.93
N THR A 69 -8.54 -13.88 -3.00
CA THR A 69 -8.54 -12.41 -2.90
C THR A 69 -9.77 -11.88 -2.17
N ARG A 70 -10.96 -12.43 -2.47
CA ARG A 70 -12.20 -12.07 -1.78
C ARG A 70 -12.15 -12.41 -0.29
N SER A 71 -11.69 -13.60 0.08
CA SER A 71 -11.58 -14.01 1.48
C SER A 71 -10.58 -13.16 2.25
N ARG A 72 -9.43 -12.82 1.65
CA ARG A 72 -8.46 -11.87 2.23
C ARG A 72 -9.09 -10.49 2.44
N LEU A 73 -9.85 -9.99 1.47
CA LEU A 73 -10.55 -8.72 1.58
C LEU A 73 -11.64 -8.74 2.66
N VAL A 74 -12.42 -9.82 2.74
CA VAL A 74 -13.43 -10.00 3.80
C VAL A 74 -12.78 -10.10 5.17
N ARG A 75 -11.68 -10.84 5.31
CA ARG A 75 -10.90 -10.92 6.56
C ARG A 75 -10.36 -9.55 6.96
N ARG A 76 -9.79 -8.79 6.03
CA ARG A 76 -9.34 -7.40 6.26
C ARG A 76 -10.49 -6.52 6.73
N ARG A 77 -11.63 -6.52 6.04
CA ARG A 77 -12.82 -5.74 6.44
C ARG A 77 -13.32 -6.11 7.83
N ARG A 78 -13.30 -7.41 8.20
CA ARG A 78 -13.68 -7.86 9.54
C ARG A 78 -12.68 -7.38 10.60
N ALA A 79 -11.38 -7.46 10.33
CA ALA A 79 -10.34 -6.96 11.23
C ALA A 79 -10.46 -5.44 11.41
N THR A 80 -10.62 -4.68 10.33
CA THR A 80 -10.90 -3.24 10.35
C THR A 80 -12.11 -2.91 11.22
N ARG A 81 -13.24 -3.62 11.05
CA ARG A 81 -14.45 -3.39 11.85
C ARG A 81 -14.25 -3.67 13.32
N ARG A 82 -13.42 -4.65 13.69
CA ARG A 82 -13.08 -4.95 15.09
C ARG A 82 -12.19 -3.86 15.68
N ALA A 83 -11.15 -3.46 14.95
CA ALA A 83 -10.27 -2.37 15.37
C ALA A 83 -11.04 -1.05 15.54
N ALA A 84 -11.91 -0.70 14.59
CA ALA A 84 -12.75 0.49 14.68
C ALA A 84 -13.68 0.50 15.91
N ARG A 85 -14.18 -0.68 16.33
CA ARG A 85 -14.97 -0.81 17.56
C ARG A 85 -14.13 -0.58 18.81
N GLN A 86 -12.93 -1.17 18.85
CA GLN A 86 -11.98 -1.01 19.97
C GLN A 86 -11.49 0.45 20.09
N THR A 87 -11.23 1.12 18.97
CA THR A 87 -10.85 2.53 18.99
C THR A 87 -12.01 3.45 19.33
N ALA A 88 -13.26 3.12 18.97
CA ALA A 88 -14.42 3.88 19.42
C ALA A 88 -14.60 3.81 20.95
N GLU A 89 -14.23 2.67 21.56
CA GLU A 89 -14.20 2.48 23.00
C GLU A 89 -13.04 3.24 23.67
N LEU A 90 -11.86 3.30 23.02
CA LEU A 90 -10.69 4.04 23.51
C LEU A 90 -10.73 5.56 23.24
N ALA A 91 -11.47 6.01 22.23
CA ALA A 91 -11.66 7.43 21.90
C ALA A 91 -12.44 8.20 22.99
N MET A 92 -13.14 7.49 23.88
CA MET A 92 -13.69 8.04 25.11
C MET A 92 -12.62 8.40 26.15
N ARG A 93 -11.34 8.08 25.91
CA ARG A 93 -10.21 8.29 26.84
C ARG A 93 -9.17 9.33 26.38
N ASP A 94 -9.57 10.27 25.53
CA ASP A 94 -8.90 11.57 25.33
C ASP A 94 -7.54 11.59 24.60
N THR A 95 -7.22 10.56 23.80
CA THR A 95 -6.12 10.65 22.82
C THR A 95 -6.49 9.90 21.55
N THR A 96 -7.37 10.50 20.75
CA THR A 96 -8.05 9.78 19.67
C THR A 96 -7.26 9.84 18.36
N PRO A 97 -6.69 8.71 17.87
CA PRO A 97 -6.17 8.63 16.51
C PRO A 97 -7.31 8.85 15.50
N ASP A 98 -7.03 9.53 14.39
CA ASP A 98 -8.04 9.86 13.37
C ASP A 98 -8.85 8.60 12.97
N PRO A 99 -10.17 8.55 13.23
CA PRO A 99 -10.98 7.36 13.01
C PRO A 99 -11.02 6.92 11.54
N ARG A 100 -10.74 7.83 10.60
CA ARG A 100 -10.65 7.52 9.17
C ARG A 100 -9.39 6.71 8.84
N LEU A 101 -8.27 7.03 9.49
CA LEU A 101 -7.00 6.31 9.31
C LEU A 101 -7.06 4.91 9.93
N VAL A 102 -7.71 4.77 11.09
CA VAL A 102 -7.93 3.46 11.74
C VAL A 102 -8.69 2.50 10.84
N ALA A 103 -9.64 3.00 10.04
CA ALA A 103 -10.39 2.16 9.10
C ALA A 103 -9.52 1.60 7.97
N VAL A 104 -8.51 2.35 7.52
CA VAL A 104 -7.67 1.96 6.39
C VAL A 104 -6.47 1.14 6.87
N ALA A 105 -5.87 1.52 7.99
CA ALA A 105 -4.69 0.91 8.56
C ALA A 105 -4.86 0.78 10.10
N PRO A 106 -5.49 -0.31 10.58
CA PRO A 106 -5.65 -0.52 12.01
C PRO A 106 -4.28 -0.69 12.67
N GLY A 107 -4.04 0.06 13.74
CA GLY A 107 -2.75 0.12 14.42
C GLY A 107 -1.74 1.08 13.76
N LEU A 108 -2.18 1.91 12.81
CA LEU A 108 -1.37 3.01 12.29
C LEU A 108 -1.39 4.18 13.27
N THR A 109 -0.22 4.51 13.80
CA THR A 109 0.02 5.77 14.52
C THR A 109 0.81 6.69 13.59
N VAL A 110 0.40 7.94 13.44
CA VAL A 110 1.13 8.94 12.64
C VAL A 110 1.54 10.09 13.55
N THR A 111 2.83 10.36 13.61
CA THR A 111 3.42 11.49 14.33
C THR A 111 4.12 12.40 13.33
N THR A 112 3.78 13.68 13.35
CA THR A 112 4.47 14.68 12.53
C THR A 112 5.69 15.17 13.28
N VAL A 113 6.88 15.01 12.70
CA VAL A 113 8.14 15.50 13.27
C VAL A 113 8.53 16.78 12.52
N PRO A 114 8.62 17.93 13.21
CA PRO A 114 9.12 19.16 12.60
C PRO A 114 10.62 19.01 12.29
N HIS A 115 11.04 19.47 11.11
CA HIS A 115 12.46 19.51 10.74
C HIS A 115 12.79 20.83 10.05
N ARG A 116 14.08 21.21 10.05
CA ARG A 116 14.56 22.51 9.56
C ARG A 116 14.17 22.79 8.10
N SER A 117 14.02 21.74 7.28
CA SER A 117 13.62 21.83 5.87
C SER A 117 12.12 21.58 5.61
N GLY A 118 11.30 21.45 6.67
CA GLY A 118 9.87 21.10 6.59
C GLY A 118 9.49 20.00 7.57
N ALA A 119 8.19 19.75 7.75
CA ALA A 119 7.72 18.65 8.59
C ALA A 119 7.70 17.33 7.80
N PHE A 120 8.07 16.21 8.44
CA PHE A 120 7.90 14.88 7.87
C PHE A 120 7.01 14.02 8.77
N GLY A 121 6.19 13.16 8.16
CA GLY A 121 5.33 12.24 8.88
C GLY A 121 6.05 10.94 9.16
N VAL A 122 6.09 10.51 10.42
CA VAL A 122 6.52 9.16 10.81
C VAL A 122 5.27 8.36 11.14
N GLY A 123 5.09 7.25 10.44
CA GLY A 123 4.05 6.27 10.69
C GLY A 123 4.63 5.04 11.39
N GLN A 124 3.86 4.45 12.30
CA GLN A 124 4.16 3.16 12.92
C GLN A 124 2.98 2.23 12.70
N ASP A 125 3.25 1.01 12.25
CA ASP A 125 2.25 -0.06 12.11
C ASP A 125 2.80 -1.38 12.70
N PRO A 126 2.01 -2.47 12.78
CA PRO A 126 2.47 -3.75 13.34
C PRO A 126 3.64 -4.41 12.59
N LEU A 127 3.94 -3.96 11.38
CA LEU A 127 5.02 -4.46 10.54
C LEU A 127 6.27 -3.57 10.64
N GLY A 128 6.26 -2.50 11.45
CA GLY A 128 7.41 -1.61 11.68
C GLY A 128 7.12 -0.12 11.47
N TRP A 129 8.19 0.64 11.29
CA TRP A 129 8.15 2.09 11.12
C TRP A 129 8.26 2.47 9.64
N PHE A 130 7.60 3.56 9.26
CA PHE A 130 7.79 4.17 7.95
C PHE A 130 7.84 5.69 8.08
N ALA A 131 8.64 6.33 7.24
CA ALA A 131 8.63 7.78 7.11
C ALA A 131 8.05 8.16 5.76
N ALA A 132 7.18 9.16 5.72
CA ALA A 132 6.61 9.71 4.51
C ALA A 132 6.93 11.20 4.41
N VAL A 133 7.53 11.60 3.29
CA VAL A 133 7.86 12.99 2.98
C VAL A 133 7.04 13.42 1.77
N ALA A 134 6.32 14.54 1.92
CA ALA A 134 5.68 15.18 0.79
C ALA A 134 6.76 15.85 -0.07
N VAL A 135 6.85 15.41 -1.32
CA VAL A 135 7.70 16.01 -2.35
C VAL A 135 6.84 17.04 -3.06
N LEU A 136 6.90 18.28 -2.57
CA LEU A 136 6.19 19.40 -3.19
C LEU A 136 6.74 19.59 -4.62
N PRO A 137 5.86 19.64 -5.65
CA PRO A 137 6.30 20.02 -6.98
C PRO A 137 6.90 21.43 -6.92
N THR A 138 8.06 21.61 -7.56
CA THR A 138 8.60 22.95 -7.80
C THR A 138 7.59 23.70 -8.69
N PRO A 139 7.06 24.85 -8.26
CA PRO A 139 6.09 25.59 -9.03
C PRO A 139 6.82 26.35 -10.11
N ALA A 140 7.00 25.71 -11.27
CA ALA A 140 7.33 26.44 -12.50
C ALA A 140 6.19 27.36 -12.96
N VAL A 141 5.07 27.46 -12.21
CA VAL A 141 3.94 28.34 -12.50
C VAL A 141 3.56 29.28 -11.33
N SER A 142 4.16 29.15 -10.13
CA SER A 142 3.88 30.08 -9.00
C SER A 142 4.91 29.99 -7.85
N GLY A 143 6.09 30.60 -8.02
CA GLY A 143 6.84 31.33 -6.97
C GLY A 143 7.22 30.72 -5.60
N GLY A 144 7.00 29.44 -5.28
CA GLY A 144 7.31 28.86 -3.96
C GLY A 144 8.36 27.73 -3.97
N GLY A 145 9.47 27.85 -3.25
CA GLY A 145 10.58 26.89 -3.26
C GLY A 145 10.23 25.46 -2.82
N GLY A 146 9.94 24.58 -3.79
CA GLY A 146 9.81 23.13 -3.59
C GLY A 146 11.09 22.38 -3.95
N VAL A 147 11.52 21.43 -3.10
CA VAL A 147 12.73 20.62 -3.28
C VAL A 147 12.52 19.57 -4.39
N GLN A 148 13.25 19.70 -5.50
CA GLN A 148 13.24 18.73 -6.59
C GLN A 148 14.03 17.48 -6.18
N ILE A 149 13.36 16.38 -5.86
CA ILE A 149 14.05 15.12 -5.55
C ILE A 149 14.38 14.39 -6.86
N ARG A 150 15.68 14.27 -7.15
CA ARG A 150 16.17 13.49 -8.29
C ARG A 150 16.01 11.99 -8.02
N PRO A 151 15.53 11.18 -8.99
CA PRO A 151 15.44 9.73 -8.85
C PRO A 151 16.78 9.06 -8.49
N SER A 152 17.90 9.60 -8.96
CA SER A 152 19.25 9.13 -8.59
C SER A 152 19.51 9.30 -7.10
N ARG A 153 19.07 10.41 -6.50
CA ARG A 153 19.20 10.68 -5.07
C ARG A 153 18.33 9.72 -4.23
N LEU A 154 17.16 9.32 -4.75
CA LEU A 154 16.34 8.29 -4.12
C LEU A 154 17.01 6.92 -4.17
N ALA A 155 17.64 6.58 -5.30
CA ALA A 155 18.40 5.34 -5.44
C ALA A 155 19.63 5.32 -4.52
N GLU A 156 20.31 6.45 -4.35
CA GLU A 156 21.40 6.61 -3.37
C GLU A 156 20.89 6.42 -1.94
N LEU A 157 19.80 7.09 -1.56
CA LEU A 157 19.16 6.90 -0.24
C LEU A 157 18.70 5.47 0.01
N ALA A 158 18.27 4.77 -1.05
CA ALA A 158 17.90 3.36 -0.98
C ALA A 158 19.09 2.42 -0.80
N ALA A 159 20.25 2.82 -1.32
CA ALA A 159 21.48 2.06 -1.25
C ALA A 159 22.32 2.40 0.00
N GLU A 160 21.93 3.43 0.76
CA GLU A 160 22.63 3.87 1.96
C GLU A 160 22.61 2.78 3.03
N PRO A 161 23.76 2.14 3.34
CA PRO A 161 23.81 0.98 4.23
C PRO A 161 23.42 1.31 5.67
N ALA A 162 23.51 2.59 6.08
CA ALA A 162 23.08 3.07 7.38
C ALA A 162 21.56 3.09 7.56
N LEU A 163 20.78 2.98 6.47
CA LEU A 163 19.33 2.97 6.49
C LEU A 163 18.83 1.64 5.91
N PRO A 164 18.56 0.62 6.74
CA PRO A 164 17.99 -0.64 6.29
C PRO A 164 16.51 -0.47 5.88
N ALA A 165 16.30 0.22 4.77
CA ALA A 165 15.01 0.41 4.14
C ALA A 165 14.58 -0.92 3.51
N SER A 166 13.57 -1.55 4.11
CA SER A 166 12.97 -2.76 3.57
C SER A 166 12.16 -2.52 2.30
N SER A 167 11.63 -1.31 2.13
CA SER A 167 10.93 -0.91 0.92
C SER A 167 10.89 0.60 0.78
N ILE A 168 11.03 1.10 -0.45
CA ILE A 168 10.79 2.50 -0.79
C ILE A 168 9.64 2.55 -1.78
N GLN A 169 8.66 3.40 -1.50
CA GLN A 169 7.46 3.59 -2.31
C GLN A 169 7.33 5.06 -2.70
N LEU A 170 7.29 5.31 -4.01
CA LEU A 170 6.93 6.61 -4.56
C LEU A 170 5.42 6.62 -4.87
N VAL A 171 4.67 7.48 -4.19
CA VAL A 171 3.23 7.64 -4.40
C VAL A 171 2.99 8.93 -5.15
N VAL A 172 2.38 8.86 -6.33
CA VAL A 172 2.06 10.05 -7.13
C VAL A 172 0.54 10.24 -7.21
N ARG A 173 0.06 11.22 -6.45
CA ARG A 173 -1.24 11.88 -6.49
C ARG A 173 -1.46 12.73 -7.74
N HIS A 174 -2.15 12.29 -8.79
CA HIS A 174 -2.63 13.23 -9.82
C HIS A 174 -4.09 13.61 -9.58
N ARG A 175 -4.38 14.92 -9.53
CA ARG A 175 -5.73 15.49 -9.38
C ARG A 175 -5.87 16.73 -10.26
N PRO A 176 -6.81 16.79 -11.19
CA PRO A 176 -7.48 15.68 -11.83
C PRO A 176 -6.85 15.42 -13.21
N LEU A 177 -6.78 14.15 -13.58
CA LEU A 177 -6.43 13.74 -14.92
C LEU A 177 -7.23 12.46 -15.21
N PRO A 178 -7.85 12.30 -16.39
CA PRO A 178 -8.30 10.99 -16.79
C PRO A 178 -7.03 10.15 -16.90
N ALA A 179 -6.92 9.12 -16.07
CA ALA A 179 -5.90 8.10 -16.30
C ALA A 179 -6.01 7.66 -17.75
N ALA A 180 -4.90 7.62 -18.49
CA ALA A 180 -4.89 7.24 -19.92
C ALA A 180 -5.50 5.84 -20.18
N THR A 181 -5.71 5.07 -19.11
CA THR A 181 -6.34 3.75 -19.08
C THR A 181 -7.86 3.77 -18.89
N LEU A 182 -8.50 4.94 -18.67
CA LEU A 182 -9.94 5.04 -18.53
C LEU A 182 -10.61 4.87 -19.90
N HIS A 183 -11.64 4.03 -19.94
CA HIS A 183 -12.46 3.89 -21.14
C HIS A 183 -13.15 5.24 -21.43
N PRO A 184 -13.13 5.74 -22.68
CA PRO A 184 -13.70 7.04 -23.04
C PRO A 184 -15.17 7.21 -22.66
N GLU A 185 -15.92 6.11 -22.66
CA GLU A 185 -17.35 6.08 -22.32
C GLU A 185 -17.65 5.76 -20.85
N SER A 186 -16.63 5.66 -20.00
CA SER A 186 -16.87 5.41 -18.58
C SER A 186 -17.54 6.62 -17.92
N ALA A 187 -18.40 6.38 -16.91
CA ALA A 187 -19.04 7.44 -16.14
C ALA A 187 -18.03 8.44 -15.54
N CYS A 188 -16.82 7.97 -15.21
CA CYS A 188 -15.73 8.82 -14.72
C CYS A 188 -15.18 9.75 -15.82
N ALA A 189 -15.06 9.26 -17.06
CA ALA A 189 -14.64 10.09 -18.20
C ALA A 189 -15.72 11.12 -18.60
N ALA A 190 -17.00 10.78 -18.47
CA ALA A 190 -18.10 11.73 -18.68
C ALA A 190 -18.10 12.86 -17.64
N SER A 191 -18.07 12.51 -16.35
CA SER A 191 -18.01 13.50 -15.26
C SER A 191 -16.77 14.40 -15.34
N TYR A 192 -15.64 13.86 -15.80
CA TYR A 192 -14.44 14.67 -16.00
C TYR A 192 -14.57 15.67 -17.15
N ARG A 193 -15.22 15.28 -18.26
CA ARG A 193 -15.51 16.21 -19.36
C ARG A 193 -16.44 17.33 -18.92
N GLU A 194 -17.50 17.01 -18.18
CA GLU A 194 -18.39 18.02 -17.59
C GLU A 194 -17.62 19.01 -16.70
N LEU A 195 -16.69 18.53 -15.87
CA LEU A 195 -15.82 19.39 -15.05
C LEU A 195 -14.89 20.28 -15.89
N GLN A 196 -14.36 19.77 -17.00
CA GLN A 196 -13.52 20.57 -17.91
C GLN A 196 -14.33 21.61 -18.69
N GLU A 197 -15.58 21.29 -19.05
CA GLU A 197 -16.49 22.22 -19.73
C GLU A 197 -16.98 23.32 -18.78
N ALA A 198 -17.22 22.98 -17.51
CA ALA A 198 -17.68 23.92 -16.49
C ALA A 198 -16.58 24.85 -15.96
N ALA A 199 -15.30 24.44 -16.02
CA ALA A 199 -14.17 25.21 -15.50
C ALA A 199 -13.15 25.51 -16.62
N ALA A 200 -12.93 26.80 -16.91
CA ALA A 200 -12.01 27.28 -17.95
C ALA A 200 -10.57 26.71 -17.81
N GLN A 201 -10.15 26.36 -16.60
CA GLN A 201 -8.91 25.67 -16.33
C GLN A 201 -9.05 24.85 -15.05
N VAL A 202 -9.06 23.51 -15.17
CA VAL A 202 -9.04 22.64 -14.00
C VAL A 202 -7.58 22.51 -13.53
N PRO A 203 -7.22 22.99 -12.32
CA PRO A 203 -5.82 22.94 -11.87
C PRO A 203 -5.36 21.49 -11.76
N VAL A 204 -4.30 21.13 -12.49
CA VAL A 204 -3.65 19.84 -12.32
C VAL A 204 -2.75 19.93 -11.10
N HIS A 205 -3.30 19.53 -9.97
CA HIS A 205 -2.58 19.27 -8.75
C HIS A 205 -1.85 17.92 -8.85
N ARG A 206 -0.53 17.96 -8.78
CA ARG A 206 0.29 16.76 -8.61
C ARG A 206 0.85 16.76 -7.19
N GLU A 207 0.58 15.71 -6.44
CA GLU A 207 1.17 15.44 -5.14
C GLU A 207 2.10 14.27 -5.31
N VAL A 208 3.33 14.38 -4.81
CA VAL A 208 4.27 13.27 -4.79
C VAL A 208 4.62 13.02 -3.35
N TRP A 209 4.58 11.78 -2.90
CA TRP A 209 5.07 11.37 -1.60
C TRP A 209 6.12 10.29 -1.78
N LEU A 210 7.18 10.40 -1.02
CA LEU A 210 8.14 9.34 -0.83
C LEU A 210 7.88 8.70 0.52
N ALA A 211 7.54 7.42 0.52
CA ALA A 211 7.44 6.62 1.74
C ALA A 211 8.60 5.62 1.79
N THR A 212 9.33 5.60 2.90
CA THR A 212 10.36 4.59 3.18
C THR A 212 9.96 3.78 4.39
N ARG A 213 10.12 2.46 4.31
CA ARG A 213 9.79 1.52 5.38
C ARG A 213 11.07 0.97 5.99
N LEU A 214 11.26 1.23 7.26
CA LEU A 214 12.41 0.75 8.02
C LEU A 214 12.09 -0.61 8.61
N ASN A 215 12.98 -1.59 8.42
CA ASN A 215 12.84 -2.87 9.07
C ASN A 215 13.79 -2.93 10.27
N PRO A 216 13.25 -2.88 11.51
CA PRO A 216 14.09 -2.89 12.70
C PRO A 216 14.86 -4.21 12.86
N ARG A 217 14.43 -5.30 12.20
CA ARG A 217 15.13 -6.60 12.23
C ARG A 217 16.32 -6.70 11.29
N LEU A 218 16.48 -5.72 10.38
CA LEU A 218 17.66 -5.60 9.51
C LEU A 218 18.68 -4.60 10.07
N ALA A 219 18.30 -3.86 11.12
CA ALA A 219 19.23 -3.08 11.92
C ALA A 219 19.96 -4.05 12.87
N ASP A 220 20.82 -4.88 12.28
CA ASP A 220 21.62 -5.85 13.02
C ASP A 220 22.66 -5.10 13.87
N GLY A 221 22.32 -4.85 15.14
CA GLY A 221 23.25 -4.68 16.27
C GLY A 221 24.06 -3.39 16.40
N SER A 222 24.21 -2.54 15.39
CA SER A 222 25.04 -1.32 15.49
C SER A 222 24.30 -0.03 15.84
N THR A 223 22.96 -0.05 15.82
CA THR A 223 22.10 1.09 16.21
C THR A 223 21.17 0.68 17.34
N ALA A 224 21.71 0.06 18.39
CA ALA A 224 21.00 0.02 19.66
C ALA A 224 20.93 1.46 20.15
N TRP A 225 19.84 2.13 19.80
CA TRP A 225 19.54 3.49 20.23
C TRP A 225 19.59 3.49 21.76
N SER A 226 20.64 4.09 22.31
CA SER A 226 20.94 4.02 23.73
C SER A 226 20.11 5.06 24.48
N ASP A 227 19.92 4.87 25.79
CA ASP A 227 19.33 5.91 26.64
C ASP A 227 20.11 7.24 26.56
N GLN A 228 21.39 7.18 26.19
CA GLN A 228 22.23 8.35 25.95
C GLN A 228 21.85 9.07 24.65
N ASP A 229 21.59 8.33 23.56
CA ASP A 229 21.11 8.90 22.29
C ASP A 229 19.72 9.52 22.45
N GLN A 230 18.86 8.91 23.26
CA GLN A 230 17.55 9.45 23.65
C GLN A 230 17.67 10.76 24.45
N ALA A 231 18.63 10.82 25.39
CA ALA A 231 18.87 12.00 26.21
C ALA A 231 19.50 13.16 25.43
N ASP A 232 20.41 12.87 24.50
CA ASP A 232 21.03 13.87 23.64
C ASP A 232 20.04 14.38 22.58
N TRP A 233 19.20 13.50 22.01
CA TRP A 233 18.11 13.91 21.12
C TRP A 233 17.14 14.89 21.80
N ASN A 234 16.69 14.58 23.01
CA ASN A 234 15.77 15.46 23.75
C ASN A 234 16.41 16.83 24.04
N ARG A 235 17.70 16.86 24.34
CA ARG A 235 18.46 18.10 24.60
C ARG A 235 18.54 18.99 23.36
N ASP A 236 18.67 18.38 22.17
CA ASP A 236 18.71 19.10 20.89
C ASP A 236 17.32 19.61 20.44
N THR A 237 16.24 18.90 20.78
CA THR A 237 14.87 19.37 20.48
C THR A 237 14.37 20.46 21.42
N ASP A 238 14.86 20.50 22.66
CA ASP A 238 14.49 21.51 23.65
C ASP A 238 15.36 22.78 23.57
N ALA A 239 16.47 22.74 22.82
CA ALA A 239 17.29 23.91 22.58
C ALA A 239 16.51 24.94 21.73
N PRO A 240 16.34 26.20 22.19
CA PRO A 240 15.72 27.22 21.37
C PRO A 240 16.53 27.40 20.07
N PRO A 241 15.88 27.62 18.92
CA PRO A 241 16.58 27.77 17.66
C PRO A 241 17.55 28.94 17.79
N SER A 242 18.85 28.64 17.85
CA SER A 242 19.90 29.66 17.87
C SER A 242 19.80 30.45 16.58
N ILE A 243 19.32 31.69 16.68
CA ILE A 243 19.32 32.64 15.57
C ILE A 243 20.80 32.86 15.24
N ILE A 244 21.24 32.27 14.12
CA ILE A 244 22.57 32.48 13.57
C ILE A 244 22.70 33.98 13.33
N GLY A 245 23.72 34.57 13.96
CA GLY A 245 23.96 36.01 13.98
C GLY A 245 23.89 36.61 12.58
N THR A 246 23.14 37.70 12.48
CA THR A 246 23.28 38.70 11.43
C THR A 246 24.75 39.10 11.35
N HIS A 247 25.45 38.58 10.35
CA HIS A 247 26.69 39.19 9.91
C HIS A 247 26.31 40.52 9.26
N ASP A 248 26.48 41.59 10.02
CA ASP A 248 26.55 42.95 9.49
C ASP A 248 27.67 42.99 8.44
N ALA A 249 27.28 43.14 7.18
CA ALA A 249 28.16 43.57 6.12
C ALA A 249 28.13 45.10 6.08
N LEU A 250 29.23 45.71 6.53
CA LEU A 250 29.67 47.04 6.11
C LEU A 250 30.27 46.96 4.70
#